data_AF-A0AA38CAR0-F1
#
_entry.id   AF-A0AA38CAR0-F1
#
_cell.length_a   1.000
_cell.length_b   1.000
_cell.length_c   1.000
_cell.angle_alpha   90.00
_cell.angle_beta   90.00
_cell.angle_gamma   90.00
#
_symmetry.space_group_name_H-M   'P 1'
#
loop_
_entity.id
_entity.type
_entity.pdbx_description
1 polymer ?
#
loop_
_entity_poly.entity_id
_entity_poly.type
_entity_poly.pdbx_seq_one_letter_code
_entity_poly.pdbx_strand_id
1 'polypeptide(L)'
;GPSGSGKTSLAHKMANIVGCEVISLESYYKTDQIKDFKYDDFSSLDLSLLLKNIEDIRARRTARIPLFDFEKCIRSGFRNLEVSEDCGVVIFEGVYALHPDIRTYLDIWIAVIGGVHSHLIARVQRDMNRIYRPISENEIMTTVFPMFQQYIEPHLVHAH
;
A
#
# COMPACT_ATOMS: atom_id res chain seq x y z
N GLY A 1 2.49 -6.41 -2.23
CA GLY A 1 2.99 -6.89 -0.93
C GLY A 1 1.92 -6.67 0.12
N PRO A 2 1.90 -7.45 1.22
CA PRO A 2 0.88 -7.34 2.26
C PRO A 2 0.90 -5.97 2.95
N SER A 3 -0.18 -5.61 3.64
CA SER A 3 -0.20 -4.40 4.48
C SER A 3 0.90 -4.48 5.55
N GLY A 4 1.59 -3.36 5.82
CA GLY A 4 2.72 -3.30 6.75
C GLY A 4 4.08 -3.79 6.18
N SER A 5 4.16 -4.19 4.91
CA SER A 5 5.41 -4.65 4.27
C SER A 5 6.42 -3.53 3.94
N GLY A 6 6.09 -2.26 4.18
CA GLY A 6 6.92 -1.12 3.77
C GLY A 6 6.80 -0.75 2.28
N LYS A 7 5.85 -1.33 1.55
CA LYS A 7 5.56 -1.02 0.13
C LYS A 7 5.39 0.48 -0.16
N THR A 8 4.65 1.18 0.70
CA THR A 8 4.38 2.62 0.54
C THR A 8 5.63 3.45 0.78
N SER A 9 6.43 3.11 1.79
CA SER A 9 7.73 3.76 2.04
C SER A 9 8.71 3.56 0.90
N LEU A 10 8.76 2.36 0.30
CA LEU A 10 9.58 2.10 -0.87
C LEU A 10 9.12 2.93 -2.07
N ALA A 11 7.82 2.95 -2.35
CA ALA A 11 7.24 3.72 -3.45
C ALA A 11 7.60 5.21 -3.37
N HIS A 12 7.43 5.84 -2.21
CA HIS A 12 7.78 7.25 -2.02
C HIS A 12 9.28 7.53 -2.12
N LYS A 13 10.14 6.63 -1.63
CA LYS A 13 11.60 6.78 -1.79
C LYS A 13 12.01 6.72 -3.26
N MET A 14 11.46 5.77 -4.02
CA MET A 14 11.71 5.67 -5.46
C MET A 14 11.18 6.91 -6.20
N ALA A 15 9.99 7.38 -5.84
CA ALA A 15 9.40 8.57 -6.41
C ALA A 15 10.23 9.83 -6.21
N ASN A 16 10.82 10.00 -5.02
CA ASN A 16 11.71 11.14 -4.75
C ASN A 16 13.01 11.08 -5.58
N ILE A 17 13.51 9.89 -5.90
CA ILE A 17 14.73 9.72 -6.71
C ILE A 17 14.43 9.94 -8.19
N VAL A 18 13.31 9.41 -8.68
CA VAL A 18 12.90 9.47 -10.09
C VAL A 18 12.22 10.80 -10.43
N GLY A 19 11.63 11.49 -9.44
CA GLY A 19 10.82 12.67 -9.65
C GLY A 19 9.43 12.34 -10.22
N CYS A 20 8.81 11.24 -9.79
CA CYS A 20 7.51 10.79 -10.28
C CYS A 20 6.41 10.85 -9.22
N GLU A 21 5.15 10.77 -9.65
CA GLU A 21 4.00 10.72 -8.76
C GLU A 21 3.70 9.29 -8.26
N VAL A 22 3.21 9.20 -7.03
CA VAL A 22 2.74 7.95 -6.41
C VAL A 22 1.23 8.01 -6.26
N ILE A 23 0.55 6.95 -6.67
CA ILE A 23 -0.91 6.80 -6.62
C ILE A 23 -1.25 5.55 -5.81
N SER A 24 -1.89 5.77 -4.68
CA SER A 24 -2.40 4.69 -3.85
C SER A 24 -3.68 4.10 -4.44
N LEU A 25 -3.68 2.78 -4.66
CA LEU A 25 -4.89 2.04 -5.04
C LEU A 25 -5.97 2.13 -3.96
N GLU A 26 -5.59 2.36 -2.71
CA GLU A 26 -6.54 2.52 -1.61
C GLU A 26 -7.44 3.76 -1.83
N SER A 27 -6.98 4.74 -2.64
CA SER A 27 -7.83 5.88 -3.03
C SER A 27 -8.98 5.51 -3.95
N TYR A 28 -8.93 4.33 -4.58
CA TYR A 28 -9.93 3.83 -5.52
C TYR A 28 -10.99 2.97 -4.85
N TYR A 29 -11.02 2.83 -3.52
CA TYR A 29 -12.12 2.13 -2.88
C TYR A 29 -13.47 2.82 -3.11
N LYS A 30 -14.52 2.00 -3.17
CA LYS A 30 -15.91 2.43 -3.34
C LYS A 30 -16.51 2.82 -1.99
N THR A 31 -17.06 4.03 -1.87
CA THR A 31 -17.61 4.57 -0.61
C THR A 31 -18.70 3.69 0.03
N ASP A 32 -19.49 3.00 -0.78
CA ASP A 32 -20.63 2.16 -0.38
C ASP A 32 -20.25 0.77 0.13
N GLN A 33 -19.08 0.25 -0.26
CA GLN A 33 -18.63 -1.11 0.12
C GLN A 33 -17.86 -1.17 1.45
N ILE A 34 -17.57 0.00 2.02
CA ILE A 34 -16.66 0.13 3.15
C ILE A 34 -17.39 0.06 4.50
N LYS A 35 -18.69 0.37 4.53
CA LYS A 35 -19.49 0.34 5.76
C LYS A 35 -19.64 -1.08 6.37
N ASP A 36 -19.45 -2.11 5.55
CA ASP A 36 -19.60 -3.51 5.96
C ASP A 36 -18.25 -4.22 6.24
N PHE A 37 -17.18 -3.48 6.53
CA PHE A 37 -15.85 -4.03 6.86
C PHE A 37 -15.18 -4.87 5.74
N LYS A 38 -15.62 -4.75 4.48
CA LYS A 38 -15.03 -5.44 3.32
C LYS A 38 -13.83 -4.71 2.70
N TYR A 39 -12.96 -4.13 3.52
CA TYR A 39 -11.74 -3.46 3.05
C TYR A 39 -10.76 -4.41 2.34
N ASP A 40 -10.81 -5.70 2.68
CA ASP A 40 -9.90 -6.73 2.17
C ASP A 40 -10.53 -7.58 1.04
N ASP A 41 -11.58 -7.08 0.37
CA ASP A 41 -12.09 -7.70 -0.85
C ASP A 41 -11.70 -6.87 -2.07
N PHE A 42 -11.21 -7.53 -3.11
CA PHE A 42 -10.89 -6.92 -4.39
C PHE A 42 -12.12 -6.22 -5.00
N SER A 43 -13.33 -6.71 -4.72
CA SER A 43 -14.58 -6.10 -5.21
C SER A 43 -14.84 -4.68 -4.70
N SER A 44 -14.22 -4.31 -3.57
CA SER A 44 -14.32 -2.98 -2.96
C SER A 44 -13.60 -1.92 -3.79
N LEU A 45 -12.67 -2.33 -4.67
CA LEU A 45 -11.93 -1.46 -5.57
C LEU A 45 -12.82 -1.05 -6.75
N ASP A 46 -12.82 0.24 -7.08
CA ASP A 46 -13.40 0.81 -8.29
C ASP A 46 -12.48 0.51 -9.49
N LEU A 47 -12.43 -0.76 -9.88
CA LEU A 47 -11.53 -1.27 -10.91
C LEU A 47 -11.72 -0.54 -12.24
N SER A 48 -12.97 -0.30 -12.65
CA SER A 48 -13.27 0.41 -13.90
C SER A 48 -12.66 1.82 -13.92
N LEU A 49 -12.75 2.57 -12.82
CA LEU A 49 -12.14 3.89 -12.70
C LEU A 49 -10.60 3.83 -12.64
N LEU A 50 -10.05 2.82 -11.95
CA LEU A 50 -8.60 2.60 -11.87
C LEU A 50 -8.02 2.33 -13.25
N LEU A 51 -8.56 1.34 -13.97
CA LEU A 51 -8.07 0.94 -15.30
C LEU A 51 -8.18 2.08 -16.30
N LYS A 52 -9.31 2.81 -16.30
CA LYS A 52 -9.47 4.00 -17.13
C LYS A 52 -8.37 5.04 -16.86
N ASN A 53 -8.09 5.34 -15.59
CA ASN A 53 -7.06 6.31 -15.24
C ASN A 53 -5.65 5.81 -15.63
N ILE A 54 -5.36 4.51 -15.49
CA ILE A 54 -4.09 3.94 -15.96
C ILE A 54 -3.96 4.12 -17.47
N GLU A 55 -5.00 3.83 -18.25
CA GLU A 55 -4.99 4.04 -19.71
C GLU A 55 -4.84 5.51 -20.10
N ASP A 56 -5.54 6.42 -19.42
CA ASP A 56 -5.41 7.86 -19.65
C ASP A 56 -3.97 8.33 -19.37
N ILE A 57 -3.36 7.89 -18.27
CA ILE A 57 -1.96 8.17 -17.92
C ILE A 57 -1.00 7.65 -18.99
N ARG A 58 -1.18 6.39 -19.44
CA ARG A 58 -0.34 5.80 -20.51
C ARG A 58 -0.49 6.54 -21.84
N ALA A 59 -1.68 7.07 -22.11
CA ALA A 59 -1.94 7.91 -23.28
C ALA A 59 -1.53 9.38 -23.10
N ARG A 60 -0.87 9.73 -21.97
CA ARG A 60 -0.52 11.11 -21.59
C ARG A 60 -1.71 12.08 -21.58
N ARG A 61 -2.89 11.56 -21.23
CA ARG A 61 -4.09 12.35 -20.98
C ARG A 61 -4.21 12.66 -19.49
N THR A 62 -4.86 13.77 -19.16
CA THR A 62 -5.17 14.14 -17.78
C THR A 62 -6.08 13.07 -17.14
N ALA A 63 -5.64 12.49 -16.03
CA ALA A 63 -6.40 11.50 -15.27
C ALA A 63 -7.04 12.12 -14.02
N ARG A 64 -8.25 11.66 -13.68
CA ARG A 64 -8.99 12.14 -12.49
C ARG A 64 -8.79 11.15 -11.36
N ILE A 65 -7.78 11.40 -10.53
CA ILE A 65 -7.42 10.54 -9.42
C ILE A 65 -8.34 10.83 -8.24
N PRO A 66 -9.06 9.83 -7.72
CA PRO A 66 -9.91 10.02 -6.55
C PRO A 66 -9.07 10.38 -5.32
N LEU A 67 -9.64 11.19 -4.44
CA LEU A 67 -9.12 11.45 -3.11
C LEU A 67 -9.99 10.69 -2.11
N PHE A 68 -9.37 9.96 -1.20
CA PHE A 68 -10.08 9.16 -0.21
C PHE A 68 -9.78 9.67 1.20
N ASP A 69 -10.85 9.94 1.95
CA ASP A 69 -10.79 10.31 3.36
C ASP A 69 -10.94 9.03 4.18
N PHE A 70 -9.82 8.56 4.72
CA PHE A 70 -9.77 7.32 5.51
C PHE A 70 -10.44 7.44 6.87
N GLU A 71 -10.55 8.65 7.44
CA GLU A 71 -11.26 8.86 8.72
C GLU A 71 -12.77 8.70 8.53
N LYS A 72 -13.29 9.28 7.43
CA LYS A 72 -14.71 9.21 7.11
C LYS A 72 -15.07 8.00 6.26
N CYS A 73 -14.09 7.25 5.79
CA CYS A 73 -14.29 6.10 4.91
C CYS A 73 -15.07 6.46 3.62
N ILE A 74 -14.81 7.65 3.06
CA ILE A 74 -15.51 8.14 1.86
C ILE A 74 -14.55 8.73 0.83
N ARG A 75 -14.91 8.63 -0.45
CA ARG A 75 -14.27 9.42 -1.50
C ARG A 75 -14.61 10.90 -1.30
N SER A 76 -13.61 11.73 -1.01
CA SER A 76 -13.77 13.15 -0.66
C SER A 76 -13.68 14.09 -1.86
N GLY A 77 -13.22 13.59 -3.02
CA GLY A 77 -13.14 14.38 -4.24
C GLY A 77 -12.25 13.73 -5.29
N PHE A 78 -11.73 14.57 -6.20
CA PHE A 78 -10.80 14.17 -7.25
C PHE A 78 -9.73 15.24 -7.42
N ARG A 79 -8.50 14.81 -7.69
CA ARG A 79 -7.42 15.67 -8.22
C ARG A 79 -7.16 15.31 -9.68
N ASN A 80 -6.81 16.31 -10.47
CA ASN A 80 -6.29 16.07 -11.82
C ASN A 80 -4.81 15.71 -11.72
N LEU A 81 -4.41 14.67 -12.42
CA LEU A 81 -3.02 14.29 -12.58
C LEU A 81 -2.66 14.41 -14.05
N GLU A 82 -1.60 15.16 -14.32
CA GLU A 82 -0.96 15.25 -15.63
C GLU A 82 0.44 14.68 -15.49
N VAL A 83 0.80 13.77 -16.39
CA VAL A 83 2.13 13.17 -16.40
C VAL A 83 3.11 14.22 -16.88
N SER A 84 4.18 14.44 -16.11
CA SER A 84 5.22 15.42 -16.47
C SER A 84 5.87 15.05 -17.80
N GLU A 85 6.21 16.06 -18.61
CA GLU A 85 6.96 15.86 -19.86
C GLU A 85 8.39 15.35 -19.58
N ASP A 86 8.98 15.79 -18.47
CA ASP A 86 10.33 15.42 -18.04
C ASP A 86 10.39 14.04 -17.38
N CYS A 87 9.28 13.60 -16.78
CA CYS A 87 9.18 12.34 -16.06
C CYS A 87 7.89 11.60 -16.43
N GLY A 88 8.01 10.64 -17.34
CA GLY A 88 6.91 9.81 -17.83
C GLY A 88 6.53 8.63 -16.92
N VAL A 89 7.05 8.56 -15.69
CA VAL A 89 6.82 7.45 -14.77
C VAL A 89 5.71 7.81 -13.79
N VAL A 90 4.84 6.86 -13.48
CA VAL A 90 3.85 6.96 -12.40
C VAL A 90 3.87 5.64 -11.63
N ILE A 91 3.93 5.71 -10.31
CA ILE A 91 3.96 4.53 -9.44
C ILE A 91 2.56 4.30 -8.87
N PHE A 92 2.00 3.12 -9.13
CA PHE A 92 0.80 2.64 -8.48
C PHE A 92 1.16 1.70 -7.34
N GLU A 93 0.75 2.02 -6.10
CA GLU A 93 1.00 1.16 -4.94
C GLU A 93 -0.28 0.69 -4.25
N GLY A 94 -0.28 -0.56 -3.77
CA GLY A 94 -1.43 -1.14 -3.10
C GLY A 94 -1.27 -2.63 -2.88
N VAL A 95 -2.09 -3.21 -2.00
CA VAL A 95 -2.08 -4.65 -1.75
C VAL A 95 -2.51 -5.45 -2.99
N TYR A 96 -3.45 -4.90 -3.77
CA TYR A 96 -3.95 -5.49 -5.02
C TYR A 96 -3.25 -4.99 -6.30
N ALA A 97 -2.17 -4.20 -6.20
CA ALA A 97 -1.52 -3.64 -7.39
C ALA A 97 -1.03 -4.71 -8.39
N LEU A 98 -0.74 -5.92 -7.91
CA LEU A 98 -0.30 -7.05 -8.72
C LEU A 98 -1.42 -8.05 -9.07
N HIS A 99 -2.68 -7.70 -8.78
CA HIS A 99 -3.82 -8.51 -9.17
C HIS A 99 -3.84 -8.67 -10.71
N PRO A 100 -4.15 -9.86 -11.27
CA PRO A 100 -4.10 -10.11 -12.70
C PRO A 100 -4.81 -9.05 -13.55
N ASP A 101 -6.00 -8.63 -13.13
CA ASP A 101 -6.82 -7.63 -13.84
C ASP A 101 -6.20 -6.23 -13.92
N ILE A 102 -5.24 -5.91 -13.04
CA ILE A 102 -4.53 -4.63 -13.03
C ILE A 102 -3.15 -4.80 -13.68
N ARG A 103 -2.48 -5.91 -13.37
CA ARG A 103 -1.09 -6.18 -13.78
C ARG A 103 -0.90 -6.12 -15.30
N THR A 104 -1.89 -6.51 -16.10
CA THR A 104 -1.83 -6.45 -17.57
C THR A 104 -1.72 -5.03 -18.13
N TYR A 105 -2.05 -4.02 -17.32
CA TYR A 105 -2.01 -2.60 -17.70
C TYR A 105 -0.72 -1.90 -17.26
N LEU A 106 0.15 -2.58 -16.49
CA LEU A 106 1.39 -2.04 -15.95
C LEU A 106 2.60 -2.49 -16.76
N ASP A 107 3.58 -1.60 -16.94
CA ASP A 107 4.81 -1.91 -17.69
C ASP A 107 5.84 -2.64 -16.82
N ILE A 108 5.91 -2.31 -15.53
CA ILE A 108 6.83 -2.92 -14.53
C ILE A 108 6.06 -3.22 -13.26
N TRP A 109 6.35 -4.34 -12.60
CA TRP A 109 5.80 -4.68 -11.29
C TRP A 109 6.88 -5.02 -10.28
N ILE A 110 6.69 -4.55 -9.04
CA ILE A 110 7.58 -4.84 -7.91
C ILE A 110 6.73 -5.40 -6.76
N ALA A 111 7.12 -6.58 -6.28
CA ALA A 111 6.50 -7.20 -5.10
C ALA A 111 7.43 -7.05 -3.89
N VAL A 112 6.95 -6.35 -2.86
CA VAL A 112 7.62 -6.31 -1.56
C VAL A 112 7.09 -7.46 -0.70
N ILE A 113 7.95 -8.45 -0.44
CA ILE A 113 7.62 -9.69 0.29
C ILE A 113 8.18 -9.65 1.73
N GLY A 114 9.07 -8.70 2.04
CA GLY A 114 9.57 -8.45 3.40
C GLY A 114 8.56 -7.67 4.26
N GLY A 115 8.51 -7.97 5.57
CA GLY A 115 7.68 -7.24 6.54
C GLY A 115 6.51 -8.02 7.14
N VAL A 116 6.41 -9.34 6.93
CA VAL A 116 5.41 -10.19 7.63
C VAL A 116 5.54 -10.09 9.17
N HIS A 117 6.72 -9.70 9.67
CA HIS A 117 7.01 -9.49 11.09
C HIS A 117 6.32 -8.26 11.69
N SER A 118 6.00 -7.22 10.90
CA SER A 118 5.23 -6.07 11.40
C SER A 118 3.77 -6.45 11.64
N HIS A 119 3.23 -7.46 10.94
CA HIS A 119 1.90 -8.00 11.18
C HIS A 119 1.86 -8.86 12.46
N LEU A 120 2.94 -9.61 12.74
CA LEU A 120 3.16 -10.27 14.04
C LEU A 120 3.25 -9.24 15.16
N ILE A 121 4.03 -8.16 14.97
CA ILE A 121 4.14 -7.06 15.94
C ILE A 121 2.80 -6.35 16.15
N ALA A 122 2.05 -6.04 15.08
CA ALA A 122 0.75 -5.40 15.16
C ALA A 122 -0.31 -6.32 15.79
N ARG A 123 -0.21 -7.64 15.58
CA ARG A 123 -1.07 -8.64 16.24
C ARG A 123 -0.72 -8.78 17.73
N VAL A 124 0.57 -8.82 18.06
CA VAL A 124 1.06 -8.77 19.45
C VAL A 124 0.62 -7.48 20.13
N GLN A 125 0.70 -6.32 19.47
CA GLN A 125 0.20 -5.04 20.00
C GLN A 125 -1.32 -5.07 20.22
N ARG A 126 -2.10 -5.63 19.29
CA ARG A 126 -3.56 -5.79 19.44
C ARG A 126 -3.93 -6.71 20.61
N ASP A 127 -3.21 -7.82 20.75
CA ASP A 127 -3.46 -8.81 21.81
C ASP A 127 -2.94 -8.33 23.18
N MET A 128 -1.83 -7.58 23.23
CA MET A 128 -1.28 -7.00 24.46
C MET A 128 -2.08 -5.80 24.94
N ASN A 129 -2.58 -4.93 24.05
CA ASN A 129 -3.48 -3.84 24.42
C ASN A 129 -4.80 -4.31 25.04
N ARG A 130 -5.15 -5.60 24.88
CA ARG A 130 -6.29 -6.23 25.56
C ARG A 130 -6.01 -6.73 26.97
N ILE A 131 -4.74 -6.91 27.37
CA ILE A 131 -4.40 -7.64 28.60
C ILE A 131 -3.40 -6.87 29.50
N TYR A 132 -2.40 -6.16 28.98
CA TYR A 132 -1.42 -5.41 29.79
C TYR A 132 -0.84 -4.21 29.04
N ARG A 133 -0.87 -3.04 29.70
CA ARG A 133 -0.24 -1.72 29.40
C ARG A 133 0.22 -1.43 27.96
N PRO A 134 -0.18 -0.28 27.37
CA PRO A 134 0.22 0.08 26.01
C PRO A 134 1.74 0.32 25.92
N ILE A 135 2.42 -0.54 25.15
CA ILE A 135 3.82 -0.37 24.75
C ILE A 135 3.83 0.44 23.45
N SER A 136 4.69 1.46 23.39
CA SER A 136 4.78 2.32 22.20
C SER A 136 5.43 1.60 21.01
N GLU A 137 5.02 1.92 19.78
CA GLU A 137 5.65 1.39 18.55
C GLU A 137 7.17 1.56 18.54
N ASN A 138 7.64 2.66 19.12
CA ASN A 138 9.05 3.00 19.19
C ASN A 138 9.85 2.02 20.07
N GLU A 139 9.28 1.60 21.19
CA GLU A 139 9.90 0.66 22.14
C GLU A 139 10.01 -0.76 21.57
N ILE A 140 9.04 -1.16 20.73
CA ILE A 140 9.05 -2.44 20.03
C ILE A 140 10.10 -2.43 18.90
N MET A 141 10.15 -1.36 18.10
CA MET A 141 11.14 -1.23 17.02
C MET A 141 12.58 -1.09 17.55
N THR A 142 12.78 -0.50 18.73
CA THR A 142 14.12 -0.28 19.27
C THR A 142 14.63 -1.41 20.17
N THR A 143 13.73 -2.20 20.77
CA THR A 143 14.13 -3.23 21.75
C THR A 143 13.87 -4.64 21.25
N VAL A 144 12.68 -4.89 20.69
CA VAL A 144 12.24 -6.25 20.32
C VAL A 144 12.75 -6.63 18.93
N PHE A 145 12.74 -5.68 17.99
CA PHE A 145 13.19 -5.92 16.62
C PHE A 145 14.68 -6.30 16.52
N PRO A 146 15.63 -5.64 17.22
CA PRO A 146 17.04 -6.05 17.19
C PRO A 146 17.27 -7.45 17.74
N MET A 147 16.56 -7.83 18.81
CA MET A 147 16.64 -9.20 19.36
C MET A 147 16.07 -10.24 18.39
N PHE A 148 14.97 -9.93 17.71
CA PHE A 148 14.42 -10.80 16.68
C PHE A 148 15.40 -11.02 15.51
N GLN A 149 16.02 -9.96 15.01
CA GLN A 149 17.03 -10.04 13.94
C GLN A 149 18.27 -10.84 14.37
N GLN A 150 18.67 -10.72 15.63
CA GLN A 150 19.86 -11.40 16.13
C GLN A 150 19.64 -12.89 16.38
N TYR A 151 18.45 -13.29 16.85
CA TYR A 151 18.23 -14.65 17.38
C TYR A 151 17.21 -15.49 16.62
N ILE A 152 16.35 -14.89 15.78
CA ILE A 152 15.25 -15.60 15.11
C ILE A 152 15.40 -15.55 13.60
N GLU A 153 15.75 -14.39 13.03
CA GLU A 153 15.97 -14.20 11.59
C GLU A 153 16.99 -15.19 10.97
N PRO A 154 18.13 -15.53 11.62
CA PRO A 154 19.09 -16.49 11.06
C PRO A 154 18.54 -17.92 10.96
N HIS A 155 17.56 -18.27 11.80
CA HIS A 155 16.95 -19.61 11.83
C HIS A 155 15.82 -19.77 10.81
N LEU A 156 15.24 -18.65 10.33
CA LEU A 156 14.17 -18.64 9.33
C LEU A 156 14.68 -18.94 7.91
N VAL A 157 15.98 -18.75 7.64
CA VAL A 157 16.61 -19.09 6.34
C VAL A 157 16.62 -20.60 6.07
N HIS A 158 16.41 -21.42 7.10
CA HIS A 158 16.33 -22.88 7.01
C HIS A 158 14.89 -23.42 7.06
N ALA A 159 13.89 -22.56 7.15
CA ALA A 159 12.49 -22.96 7.10
C ALA A 159 12.05 -23.05 5.62
N HIS A 160 11.76 -24.28 5.18
CA HIS A 160 11.27 -24.58 3.82
C HIS A 160 9.87 -24.02 3.56
#